data_AF-A0A9W6YZS7-F1
#
_entry.id   AF-A0A9W6YZS7-F1
#
_cell.length_a   1.000
_cell.length_b   1.000
_cell.length_c   1.000
_cell.angle_alpha   90.00
_cell.angle_beta   90.00
_cell.angle_gamma   90.00
#
_symmetry.space_group_name_H-M   'P 1'
#
loop_
_entity.id
_entity.type
_entity.pdbx_description
1 polymer ?
#
loop_
_entity_poly.entity_id
_entity_poly.type
_entity_poly.pdbx_seq_one_letter_code
_entity_poly.pdbx_strand_id
1 'polypeptide(L)'
;MFGFGISKNLDWRVHYIGLGLIGYLFSSSCNITMLYVIDTYDQLILESLAMVGLINNIMGCIFTFACSPWLDSSGTQNTYIALAVITVGVMFSAIPFMIWGKNWRKSTKKAYIDLVEARDAY
;
A
#
# COMPACT_ATOMS: atom_id res chain seq x y z
N MET A 1 -11.64 11.18 -8.33
CA MET A 1 -11.64 12.31 -9.29
C MET A 1 -11.83 11.87 -10.74
N PHE A 2 -11.33 10.72 -11.21
CA PHE A 2 -11.57 10.25 -12.59
C PHE A 2 -13.03 9.88 -12.90
N GLY A 3 -13.72 9.09 -12.05
CA GLY A 3 -15.12 8.70 -12.29
C GLY A 3 -16.14 9.85 -12.23
N PHE A 4 -15.85 10.92 -11.49
CA PHE A 4 -16.73 12.10 -11.38
C PHE A 4 -16.46 13.12 -12.49
N GLY A 5 -15.23 13.19 -13.01
CA GLY A 5 -14.83 14.17 -14.02
C GLY A 5 -15.27 13.82 -15.44
N ILE A 6 -15.38 12.54 -15.78
CA ILE A 6 -15.94 12.08 -17.07
C ILE A 6 -17.45 12.38 -17.16
N SER A 7 -18.20 12.24 -16.05
CA SER A 7 -19.64 12.52 -16.00
C SER A 7 -19.97 14.03 -16.02
N LYS A 8 -19.02 14.90 -15.67
CA LYS A 8 -19.20 16.36 -15.53
C LYS A 8 -18.44 17.22 -16.55
N ASN A 9 -17.78 16.65 -17.56
CA ASN A 9 -16.95 17.41 -18.53
C ASN A 9 -15.95 18.36 -17.82
N LEU A 10 -15.27 17.87 -16.78
CA LEU A 10 -14.27 18.67 -16.07
C LEU A 10 -13.00 18.82 -16.91
N ASP A 11 -12.40 20.01 -16.88
CA ASP A 11 -11.17 20.33 -17.62
C ASP A 11 -10.09 19.26 -17.45
N TRP A 12 -9.47 18.87 -18.58
CA TRP A 12 -8.43 17.85 -18.65
C TRP A 12 -7.29 18.09 -17.64
N ARG A 13 -6.96 19.36 -17.38
CA ARG A 13 -5.90 19.80 -16.44
C ARG A 13 -6.12 19.30 -15.01
N VAL A 14 -7.37 19.29 -14.54
CA VAL A 14 -7.72 18.86 -13.17
C VAL A 14 -7.44 17.37 -12.98
N HIS A 15 -7.63 16.57 -14.04
CA HIS A 15 -7.37 15.14 -14.02
C HIS A 15 -5.86 14.84 -13.92
N TYR A 16 -5.03 15.55 -14.68
CA TYR A 16 -3.56 15.37 -14.63
C TYR A 16 -2.96 15.80 -13.30
N ILE A 17 -3.42 16.92 -12.73
CA ILE A 17 -2.94 17.38 -11.41
C ILE A 17 -3.34 16.36 -10.33
N GLY A 18 -4.58 15.85 -10.37
CA GLY A 18 -5.02 14.81 -9.43
C GLY A 18 -4.22 13.51 -9.57
N LEU A 19 -3.95 13.06 -10.79
CA LEU A 19 -3.14 11.86 -11.04
C LEU A 19 -1.69 12.04 -10.55
N GLY A 20 -1.10 13.21 -10.80
CA GLY A 20 0.25 13.54 -10.34
C GLY A 20 0.36 13.56 -8.81
N LEU A 21 -0.64 14.12 -8.13
CA LEU A 21 -0.67 14.15 -6.66
C LEU A 21 -0.80 12.75 -6.06
N ILE A 22 -1.67 11.90 -6.63
CA ILE A 22 -1.80 10.49 -6.21
C ILE A 22 -0.48 9.74 -6.40
N GLY A 23 0.17 9.90 -7.56
CA GLY A 23 1.47 9.28 -7.84
C GLY A 23 2.56 9.72 -6.86
N TYR A 24 2.59 11.00 -6.51
CA TYR A 24 3.52 11.53 -5.51
C TYR A 24 3.27 10.92 -4.12
N LEU A 25 2.04 10.96 -3.61
CA LEU A 25 1.72 10.40 -2.29
C LEU A 25 2.05 8.91 -2.19
N PHE A 26 1.74 8.14 -3.24
CA PHE A 26 2.03 6.72 -3.28
C PHE A 26 3.54 6.46 -3.27
N SER A 27 4.29 7.17 -4.12
CA SER A 27 5.75 7.04 -4.18
C SER A 27 6.39 7.40 -2.83
N SER A 28 6.02 8.53 -2.22
CA SER A 28 6.56 8.93 -0.92
C SER A 28 6.28 7.89 0.17
N SER A 29 5.06 7.34 0.21
CA SER A 29 4.67 6.33 1.21
C SER A 29 5.48 5.03 1.07
N CYS A 30 5.69 4.56 -0.16
CA CYS A 30 6.53 3.39 -0.43
C CYS A 30 7.97 3.62 0.01
N ASN A 31 8.54 4.79 -0.30
CA ASN A 31 9.92 5.12 0.08
C ASN A 31 10.11 5.15 1.61
N ILE A 32 9.19 5.78 2.36
CA ILE A 32 9.25 5.85 3.83
C ILE A 32 9.18 4.44 4.45
N THR A 33 8.29 3.60 3.94
CA THR A 33 8.12 2.22 4.42
C THR A 33 9.38 1.40 4.16
N MET A 34 9.97 1.55 2.98
CA MET A 34 11.18 0.83 2.58
C MET A 34 12.38 1.24 3.44
N LEU A 35 12.54 2.54 3.71
CA LEU A 35 13.60 3.05 4.58
C LEU A 35 13.47 2.48 6.00
N TYR A 36 12.25 2.43 6.53
CA TYR A 36 11.99 1.86 7.85
C TYR A 36 12.37 0.37 7.96
N VAL A 37 12.14 -0.41 6.89
CA VAL A 37 12.51 -1.83 6.85
C VAL A 37 14.03 -2.00 6.82
N ILE A 38 14.73 -1.18 6.03
CA ILE A 38 16.19 -1.17 5.98
C ILE A 38 16.78 -0.86 7.35
N ASP A 39 16.29 0.18 8.02
CA ASP A 39 16.77 0.58 9.35
C ASP A 39 16.47 -0.46 10.44
N THR A 40 15.45 -1.30 10.26
CA THR A 40 15.03 -2.30 11.25
C THR A 40 15.72 -3.66 11.06
N TYR A 41 16.11 -4.02 9.83
CA TYR A 41 16.65 -5.33 9.45
C TYR A 41 17.98 -5.23 8.70
N ASP A 42 18.96 -4.53 9.28
CA ASP A 42 20.25 -4.22 8.65
C ASP A 42 21.02 -5.45 8.13
N GLN A 43 20.87 -6.62 8.76
CA GLN A 43 21.56 -7.85 8.34
C GLN A 43 20.82 -8.64 7.23
N LEU A 44 19.54 -8.37 6.99
CA LEU A 44 18.67 -9.12 6.06
C LEU A 44 17.94 -8.16 5.10
N ILE A 45 18.60 -7.07 4.72
CA ILE A 45 18.00 -6.00 3.91
C ILE A 45 17.50 -6.53 2.57
N LEU A 46 18.32 -7.26 1.82
CA LEU A 46 17.96 -7.73 0.47
C LEU A 46 16.71 -8.61 0.47
N GLU A 47 16.64 -9.57 1.39
CA GLU A 47 15.51 -10.49 1.52
C GLU A 47 14.24 -9.76 1.95
N SER A 48 14.36 -8.86 2.93
CA SER A 48 13.24 -8.07 3.44
C SER A 48 12.65 -7.16 2.35
N LEU A 49 13.50 -6.54 1.54
CA LEU A 49 13.07 -5.68 0.43
C LEU A 49 12.35 -6.46 -0.67
N ALA A 50 12.84 -7.65 -1.02
CA ALA A 50 12.19 -8.53 -1.99
C ALA A 50 10.79 -8.94 -1.52
N MET A 51 10.66 -9.34 -0.25
CA MET A 51 9.38 -9.74 0.34
C MET A 51 8.36 -8.60 0.36
N VAL A 52 8.78 -7.38 0.71
CA VAL A 52 7.90 -6.19 0.67
C VAL A 52 7.43 -5.89 -0.75
N GLY A 53 8.31 -6.02 -1.75
CA GLY A 53 7.94 -5.85 -3.16
C GLY A 53 6.93 -6.89 -3.64
N LEU A 54 7.09 -8.15 -3.23
CA LEU A 54 6.16 -9.23 -3.57
C LEU A 54 4.78 -8.99 -2.95
N ILE A 55 4.71 -8.64 -1.66
CA ILE A 55 3.44 -8.37 -0.96
C ILE A 55 2.69 -7.22 -1.65
N ASN A 56 3.38 -6.14 -2.01
CA ASN A 56 2.77 -5.01 -2.71
C ASN A 56 2.17 -5.42 -4.06
N ASN A 57 2.88 -6.21 -4.86
CA ASN A 57 2.38 -6.68 -6.14
C ASN A 57 1.20 -7.65 -6.00
N ILE A 58 1.24 -8.56 -5.02
CA ILE A 58 0.14 -9.49 -4.75
C ILE A 58 -1.12 -8.72 -4.32
N MET A 59 -0.98 -7.74 -3.41
CA MET A 59 -2.08 -6.87 -2.99
C MET A 59 -2.67 -6.10 -4.18
N GLY A 60 -1.82 -5.52 -5.04
CA GLY A 60 -2.25 -4.83 -6.25
C GLY A 60 -2.98 -5.76 -7.24
N CYS A 61 -2.50 -7.00 -7.37
CA CYS A 61 -3.10 -8.03 -8.19
C CYS A 61 -4.49 -8.43 -7.70
N ILE A 62 -4.63 -8.76 -6.41
CA ILE A 62 -5.91 -9.09 -5.76
C ILE A 62 -6.89 -7.94 -5.93
N PHE A 63 -6.45 -6.71 -5.68
CA PHE A 63 -7.30 -5.54 -5.83
C PHE A 63 -7.77 -5.35 -7.28
N THR A 64 -6.87 -5.50 -8.25
CA THR A 64 -7.21 -5.38 -9.67
C THR A 64 -8.22 -6.44 -10.10
N PHE A 65 -8.02 -7.69 -9.70
CA PHE A 65 -8.95 -8.79 -10.01
C PHE A 65 -10.29 -8.66 -9.28
N ALA A 66 -10.33 -8.10 -8.08
CA ALA A 66 -11.57 -7.81 -7.37
C ALA A 66 -12.32 -6.62 -7.97
N CYS A 67 -11.60 -5.61 -8.47
CA CYS A 67 -12.18 -4.40 -9.01
C CYS A 67 -12.79 -4.61 -10.41
N SER A 68 -12.22 -5.53 -11.21
CA SER A 68 -12.71 -5.84 -12.57
C SER A 68 -14.19 -6.28 -12.60
N PRO A 69 -14.63 -7.35 -11.89
CA PRO A 69 -16.04 -7.76 -11.89
C PRO A 69 -16.95 -6.77 -11.15
N TRP A 70 -16.40 -6.01 -10.20
CA TRP A 70 -17.17 -5.01 -9.46
C TRP A 70 -17.55 -3.79 -10.32
N LEU A 71 -16.68 -3.43 -11.26
CA LEU A 71 -16.94 -2.37 -12.23
C LEU A 71 -18.06 -2.74 -13.21
N ASP A 72 -18.07 -4.00 -13.66
CA ASP A 72 -19.08 -4.52 -14.60
C ASP A 72 -20.48 -4.62 -13.96
N SER A 73 -20.56 -4.85 -12.65
CA SER A 73 -21.82 -5.01 -11.91
C SER A 73 -22.46 -3.69 -11.45
N SER A 74 -21.68 -2.70 -11.01
CA SER A 74 -22.18 -1.55 -10.25
C SER A 74 -22.09 -0.19 -10.97
N GLY A 75 -21.52 -0.16 -12.18
CA GLY A 75 -21.37 1.05 -12.99
C GLY A 75 -20.20 1.94 -12.55
N THR A 76 -19.55 2.58 -13.52
CA THR A 76 -18.30 3.35 -13.34
C THR A 76 -18.41 4.44 -12.27
N GLN A 77 -19.50 5.20 -12.20
CA GLN A 77 -19.57 6.33 -11.26
C GLN A 77 -19.66 5.88 -9.79
N ASN A 78 -20.48 4.87 -9.49
CA ASN A 78 -20.68 4.40 -8.11
C ASN A 78 -19.48 3.61 -7.60
N THR A 79 -18.86 2.77 -8.45
CA THR A 79 -17.69 1.99 -8.07
C THR A 79 -16.53 2.91 -7.68
N TYR A 80 -16.25 3.97 -8.45
CA TYR A 80 -15.18 4.93 -8.11
C TYR A 80 -15.43 5.72 -6.82
N ILE A 81 -16.70 6.03 -6.49
CA ILE A 81 -17.05 6.70 -5.23
C ILE A 81 -16.83 5.73 -4.05
N ALA A 82 -17.31 4.49 -4.16
CA ALA A 82 -17.11 3.46 -3.14
C ALA A 82 -15.61 3.19 -2.89
N LEU A 83 -14.83 3.13 -3.97
CA LEU A 83 -13.38 2.92 -3.93
C LEU A 83 -12.64 4.09 -3.24
N ALA A 84 -13.10 5.33 -3.45
CA ALA A 84 -12.59 6.49 -2.73
C ALA A 84 -12.90 6.44 -1.23
N VAL A 85 -14.12 6.03 -0.85
CA VAL A 85 -14.52 5.87 0.56
C VAL A 85 -13.72 4.76 1.24
N ILE A 86 -13.53 3.62 0.57
CA ILE A 86 -12.71 2.52 1.08
C ILE A 86 -11.27 2.97 1.28
N THR A 87 -10.69 3.68 0.31
CA THR A 87 -9.32 4.19 0.41
C THR A 87 -9.16 5.13 1.60
N VAL A 88 -10.11 6.04 1.81
CA VAL A 88 -10.13 6.92 3.00
C VAL A 88 -10.26 6.10 4.28
N GLY A 89 -11.13 5.09 4.31
CA GLY A 89 -11.28 4.18 5.44
C GLY A 89 -9.99 3.42 5.76
N VAL A 90 -9.27 2.93 4.75
CA VAL A 90 -7.97 2.26 4.90
C VAL A 90 -6.89 3.23 5.38
N MET A 91 -6.91 4.49 4.94
CA MET A 91 -6.00 5.50 5.48
C MET A 91 -6.31 5.83 6.95
N PHE A 92 -7.58 5.85 7.35
CA PHE A 92 -7.96 6.00 8.76
C PHE A 92 -7.57 4.78 9.61
N SER A 93 -7.63 3.57 9.05
CA SER A 93 -7.19 2.35 9.75
C SER A 93 -5.66 2.25 9.91
N ALA A 94 -4.88 3.10 9.24
CA ALA A 94 -3.45 3.25 9.51
C ALA A 94 -3.16 3.91 10.89
N ILE A 95 -4.08 4.71 11.42
CA ILE A 95 -3.95 5.38 12.72
C ILE A 95 -3.84 4.38 13.89
N PRO A 96 -4.75 3.39 14.05
CA PRO A 96 -4.60 2.37 15.08
C PRO A 96 -3.36 1.49 14.86
N PHE A 97 -2.94 1.29 13.61
CA PHE A 97 -1.70 0.57 13.31
C PHE A 97 -0.45 1.33 13.80
N MET A 98 -0.42 2.66 13.72
CA MET A 98 0.66 3.47 14.30
C MET A 98 0.72 3.34 15.84
N ILE A 99 -0.43 3.23 16.50
CA ILE A 99 -0.50 3.08 17.96
C ILE A 99 -0.07 1.67 18.40
N TRP A 100 -0.52 0.63 17.69
CA TRP A 100 -0.21 -0.77 18.00
C TRP A 100 1.15 -1.27 17.48
N GLY A 101 1.81 -0.53 16.61
CA GLY A 101 3.10 -0.90 16.01
C GLY A 101 4.20 -1.25 17.03
N LYS A 102 4.13 -0.65 18.23
CA LYS A 102 5.06 -0.95 19.35
C LYS A 102 4.99 -2.41 19.80
N ASN A 103 3.83 -3.06 19.71
CA ASN A 103 3.65 -4.44 20.16
C ASN A 103 4.11 -5.45 19.10
N TRP A 104 3.90 -5.12 17.82
CA TRP A 104 4.38 -5.94 16.69
C TRP A 104 5.90 -5.99 16.64
N ARG A 105 6.56 -4.86 16.92
CA ARG A 105 8.02 -4.76 16.97
C ARG A 105 8.68 -5.67 18.03
N LYS A 106 7.97 -5.98 19.14
CA LYS A 106 8.45 -6.94 20.15
C LYS A 106 8.28 -8.40 19.71
N SER A 107 7.26 -8.70 18.90
CA SER A 107 6.99 -10.06 18.43
C SER A 107 7.96 -10.48 17.33
N THR A 108 8.29 -9.58 16.39
CA THR A 108 9.17 -9.91 15.27
C THR A 108 10.65 -10.03 15.65
N LYS A 109 11.05 -9.50 16.82
CA LYS A 109 12.42 -9.64 17.32
C LYS A 109 12.83 -11.11 17.53
N LYS A 110 11.92 -11.98 17.96
CA LYS A 110 12.21 -13.42 18.15
C LYS A 110 12.50 -14.12 16.83
N ALA A 111 11.61 -13.96 15.84
CA ALA A 111 11.78 -14.57 14.53
C ALA A 111 13.04 -14.06 13.79
N TYR A 112 13.42 -12.80 14.01
CA TYR A 112 14.66 -12.24 13.46
C TYR A 112 15.92 -12.91 14.03
N ILE A 113 15.99 -13.12 15.34
CA ILE A 113 17.15 -13.76 15.98
C ILE A 113 17.28 -15.21 15.50
N ASP A 114 16.17 -15.96 15.45
CA ASP A 114 16.17 -17.35 14.98
C ASP A 114 16.62 -17.47 13.51
N LEU A 115 16.25 -16.51 12.64
CA LEU A 115 16.69 -16.49 11.24
C LEU A 115 18.16 -16.10 11.06
N VAL A 116 18.66 -15.16 11.86
CA VAL A 116 20.09 -14.79 11.84
C VAL A 116 20.95 -15.95 12.33
N GLU A 117 20.52 -16.63 13.38
CA GLU A 117 21.22 -17.79 13.95
C GLU A 117 21.22 -18.99 12.96
N ALA A 118 20.13 -19.19 12.21
CA ALA A 118 20.07 -20.18 11.13
C ALA A 118 20.96 -19.82 9.92
N ARG A 119 21.15 -18.53 9.63
CA ARG A 119 22.07 -18.05 8.57
C ARG A 119 23.54 -18.25 8.95
N ASP A 120 23.90 -17.91 10.18
CA ASP A 120 25.28 -18.01 10.68
C ASP A 120 25.72 -19.45 10.99
N ALA A 121 24.78 -20.39 11.04
CA ALA A 121 25.04 -21.81 11.20
C ALA A 121 25.49 -22.53 9.91
N TYR A 122 25.42 -21.86 8.75
CA TYR A 122 25.87 -22.35 7.43
C TYR A 122 27.12 -21.61 6.96
#